data_AF-A0AAD8ZCW5-F1
#
_entry.id   AF-A0AAD8ZCW5-F1
#
_cell.length_a   1.000
_cell.length_b   1.000
_cell.length_c   1.000
_cell.angle_alpha   90.00
_cell.angle_beta   90.00
_cell.angle_gamma   90.00
#
_symmetry.space_group_name_H-M   'P 1'
#
loop_
_entity.id
_entity.type
_entity.pdbx_description
1 polymer ?
#
loop_
_entity_poly.entity_id
_entity_poly.type
_entity_poly.pdbx_seq_one_letter_code
_entity_poly.pdbx_strand_id
1 'polypeptide(L)'
;MNICGEEEMLDRSFVNEELEHAVRVVLMSLSSLQPFTTQHFSIFPYKSRWKRVSELSFRRGHVKLFAYPYLITLYVEATEKVPPHTVNRANEWIPP
;
A
#
# COMPACT_ATOMS: atom_id res chain seq x y z
N MET A 1 10.22 -20.28 -18.00
CA MET A 1 9.72 -20.49 -16.63
C MET A 1 10.81 -20.03 -15.68
N ASN A 2 10.43 -19.33 -14.61
CA ASN A 2 11.25 -18.73 -13.54
C ASN A 2 12.11 -17.49 -13.87
N ILE A 3 11.52 -16.32 -13.61
CA ILE A 3 12.22 -15.23 -12.92
C ILE A 3 11.23 -14.78 -11.84
N CYS A 4 11.32 -15.37 -10.64
CA CYS A 4 10.41 -15.11 -9.52
C CYS A 4 11.15 -14.27 -8.49
N GLY A 5 10.84 -12.97 -8.46
CA GLY A 5 10.48 -12.26 -7.23
C GLY A 5 11.46 -12.25 -6.06
N GLU A 6 12.76 -12.15 -6.30
CA GLU A 6 13.71 -11.76 -5.25
C GLU A 6 13.80 -10.23 -5.19
N GLU A 7 12.67 -9.57 -4.88
CA GLU A 7 12.71 -8.21 -4.35
C GLU A 7 13.04 -8.32 -2.87
N GLU A 8 14.12 -7.64 -2.44
CA GLU A 8 14.52 -7.51 -1.05
C GLU A 8 13.29 -7.25 -0.19
N MET A 9 12.99 -8.19 0.70
CA MET A 9 11.79 -8.20 1.52
C MET A 9 11.87 -7.00 2.46
N LEU A 10 11.33 -5.85 2.03
CA LEU A 10 11.03 -4.71 2.89
C LEU A 10 10.41 -5.26 4.18
N ASP A 11 10.83 -4.74 5.34
CA ASP A 11 10.32 -5.24 6.61
C ASP A 11 8.78 -5.20 6.56
N ARG A 12 8.16 -6.38 6.71
CA ARG A 12 6.72 -6.55 6.54
C ARG A 12 5.93 -5.63 7.47
N SER A 13 6.51 -5.27 8.62
CA SER A 13 5.91 -4.32 9.56
C SER A 13 5.79 -2.93 8.93
N PHE A 14 6.88 -2.43 8.34
CA PHE A 14 6.97 -1.13 7.70
C PHE A 14 6.05 -1.03 6.47
N VAL A 15 6.01 -2.08 5.63
CA VAL A 15 5.09 -2.14 4.47
C VAL A 15 3.63 -2.05 4.90
N ASN A 16 3.26 -2.71 6.00
CA ASN A 16 1.89 -2.66 6.51
C ASN A 16 1.51 -1.26 7.00
N GLU A 17 2.40 -0.55 7.70
CA GLU A 17 2.15 0.81 8.19
C GLU A 17 1.96 1.80 7.04
N GLU A 18 2.83 1.72 6.02
CA GLU A 18 2.75 2.60 4.84
C GLU A 18 1.47 2.36 4.03
N LEU A 19 1.08 1.10 3.84
CA LEU A 19 -0.18 0.75 3.17
C LEU A 19 -1.41 1.14 4.01
N GLU A 20 -1.36 0.99 5.33
CA GLU A 20 -2.43 1.46 6.20
C GLU A 20 -2.60 2.99 6.09
N HIS A 21 -1.50 3.72 6.06
CA HIS A 21 -1.51 5.16 5.83
C HIS A 21 -2.15 5.51 4.47
N ALA A 22 -1.79 4.79 3.41
CA ALA A 22 -2.39 4.97 2.09
C ALA A 22 -3.92 4.73 2.12
N VAL A 23 -4.40 3.70 2.82
CA VAL A 23 -5.84 3.46 3.01
C VAL A 23 -6.51 4.63 3.73
N ARG A 24 -5.89 5.18 4.79
CA ARG A 24 -6.43 6.34 5.52
C ARG A 24 -6.55 7.58 4.64
N VAL A 25 -5.54 7.87 3.82
CA VAL A 25 -5.56 8.99 2.84
C VAL A 25 -6.72 8.83 1.85
N VAL A 26 -6.95 7.61 1.36
CA VAL A 26 -8.04 7.32 0.43
C VAL A 26 -9.42 7.46 1.09
N LEU A 27 -9.57 7.01 2.34
CA LEU A 27 -10.81 7.19 3.10
C LEU A 27 -11.14 8.67 3.36
N MET A 28 -10.12 9.53 3.49
CA MET A 28 -10.30 10.98 3.60
C MET A 28 -10.68 11.65 2.27
N SER A 29 -10.44 11.00 1.13
CA SER A 29 -10.56 11.59 -0.21
C SER A 29 -11.57 10.88 -1.13
N LEU A 30 -12.55 10.14 -0.56
CA LEU A 30 -13.51 9.31 -1.32
C LEU A 30 -14.31 10.05 -2.43
N SER A 31 -14.46 11.38 -2.33
CA SER A 31 -15.11 12.21 -3.34
C SER A 31 -14.21 12.53 -4.55
N SER A 32 -12.89 12.62 -4.34
CA SER A 32 -11.90 12.99 -5.35
C SER A 32 -10.65 12.13 -5.18
N LEU A 33 -10.74 10.90 -5.66
CA LEU A 33 -9.59 9.99 -5.67
C LEU A 33 -8.59 10.45 -6.71
N GLN A 34 -7.34 10.62 -6.28
CA GLN A 34 -6.22 10.98 -7.13
C GLN A 34 -5.05 10.03 -6.84
N PRO A 35 -4.22 9.71 -7.85
CA PRO A 35 -2.95 9.05 -7.61
C PRO A 35 -2.07 9.85 -6.65
N PHE A 36 -1.32 9.14 -5.80
CA PHE A 36 -0.36 9.75 -4.90
C PHE A 36 0.82 8.80 -4.64
N THR A 37 1.91 9.35 -4.14
CA THR A 37 3.09 8.58 -3.76
C THR A 37 3.25 8.56 -2.25
N THR A 38 3.76 7.44 -1.75
CA THR A 38 4.28 7.28 -0.40
C THR A 38 5.82 7.25 -0.49
N GLN A 39 6.51 6.81 0.56
CA GLN A 39 7.97 6.68 0.53
C GLN A 39 8.42 5.60 -0.46
N HIS A 40 7.70 4.48 -0.54
CA HIS A 40 8.08 3.33 -1.36
C HIS A 40 7.06 2.91 -2.41
N PHE A 41 5.86 3.52 -2.43
CA PHE A 41 4.82 3.11 -3.37
C PHE A 41 4.18 4.28 -4.12
N SER A 42 3.92 4.07 -5.40
CA SER A 42 2.93 4.82 -6.16
C SER A 42 1.57 4.13 -6.01
N ILE A 43 0.57 4.89 -5.54
CA ILE A 43 -0.78 4.40 -5.25
C ILE A 43 -1.76 4.99 -6.26
N PHE A 44 -2.48 4.12 -6.96
CA PHE A 44 -3.53 4.51 -7.91
C PHE A 44 -4.90 4.00 -7.42
N PRO A 45 -5.69 4.85 -6.74
CA PRO A 45 -6.99 4.47 -6.21
C PRO A 45 -8.09 4.54 -7.28
N TYR A 46 -8.87 3.48 -7.41
CA TYR A 46 -10.04 3.41 -8.30
C TYR A 46 -11.32 3.13 -7.52
N LYS A 47 -12.40 3.77 -7.95
CA LYS A 47 -13.73 3.61 -7.38
C LYS A 47 -14.65 2.89 -8.36
N SER A 48 -15.25 1.79 -7.94
CA SER A 48 -16.23 1.04 -8.73
C SER A 48 -17.51 0.79 -7.93
N ARG A 49 -18.67 0.70 -8.59
CA ARG A 49 -19.96 0.51 -7.89
C ARG A 49 -20.05 -0.91 -7.30
N TRP A 50 -20.40 -1.01 -6.01
CA TRP A 50 -20.60 -2.30 -5.36
C TRP A 50 -22.00 -2.85 -5.66
N LYS A 51 -22.11 -3.66 -6.73
CA LYS A 51 -23.40 -4.07 -7.31
C LYS A 51 -24.33 -4.84 -6.37
N ARG A 52 -23.80 -5.75 -5.55
CA ARG A 52 -24.59 -6.64 -4.67
C ARG A 52 -24.58 -6.23 -3.20
N VAL A 53 -24.20 -5.00 -2.89
CA VAL A 53 -24.12 -4.51 -1.49
C VAL A 53 -25.48 -4.53 -0.78
N SER A 54 -26.58 -4.39 -1.52
CA SER A 54 -27.96 -4.45 -1.00
C SER A 54 -28.36 -5.85 -0.54
N GLU A 55 -27.68 -6.89 -1.01
CA GLU A 55 -27.92 -8.28 -0.60
C GLU A 55 -27.16 -8.63 0.69
N LEU A 56 -26.30 -7.73 1.17
CA LEU A 56 -25.47 -7.93 2.35
C LEU A 56 -26.01 -7.13 3.54
N SER A 57 -25.86 -7.70 4.74
CA SER A 57 -26.17 -7.01 5.99
C SER A 57 -24.95 -6.97 6.88
N PHE A 58 -24.57 -5.77 7.33
CA PHE A 58 -23.41 -5.55 8.19
C PHE A 58 -23.88 -5.14 9.58
N ARG A 59 -23.31 -5.76 10.61
CA ARG A 59 -23.62 -5.46 12.02
C ARG A 59 -22.36 -5.48 12.87
N ARG A 60 -22.31 -4.62 13.90
CA ARG A 60 -21.34 -4.67 14.99
C ARG A 60 -22.12 -4.80 16.30
N GLY A 61 -22.20 -6.02 16.84
CA GLY A 61 -23.13 -6.35 17.91
C GLY A 61 -24.57 -6.09 17.46
N HIS A 62 -25.30 -5.26 18.22
CA HIS A 62 -26.68 -4.88 17.89
C HIS A 62 -26.78 -3.70 16.91
N VAL A 63 -25.67 -3.06 16.55
CA VAL A 63 -25.66 -1.88 15.67
C VAL A 63 -25.64 -2.32 14.21
N LYS A 64 -26.65 -1.90 13.42
CA LYS A 64 -26.66 -2.07 11.97
C LYS A 64 -25.71 -1.06 11.32
N LEU A 65 -24.83 -1.53 10.44
CA LEU A 65 -23.89 -0.71 9.69
C LEU A 65 -24.38 -0.54 8.25
N PHE A 66 -24.10 0.63 7.68
CA PHE A 66 -24.32 0.91 6.26
C PHE A 66 -22.99 0.76 5.54
N ALA A 67 -22.96 -0.11 4.52
CA ALA A 67 -21.80 -0.25 3.68
C ALA A 67 -21.70 0.94 2.72
N TYR A 68 -20.47 1.41 2.51
CA TYR A 68 -20.18 2.37 1.45
C TYR A 68 -20.51 1.74 0.08
N PRO A 69 -21.25 2.41 -0.82
CA PRO A 69 -21.81 1.78 -2.03
C PRO A 69 -20.80 1.55 -3.15
N TYR A 70 -19.51 1.81 -2.90
CA TYR A 70 -18.43 1.61 -3.86
C TYR A 70 -17.32 0.74 -3.27
N LEU A 71 -16.70 -0.05 -4.13
CA LEU A 71 -15.43 -0.71 -3.87
C LEU A 71 -14.30 0.25 -4.24
N ILE A 72 -13.30 0.31 -3.36
CA ILE A 72 -12.06 1.01 -3.60
C ILE A 72 -10.98 -0.02 -3.87
N THR A 73 -10.36 0.05 -5.04
CA THR A 73 -9.23 -0.79 -5.43
C THR A 73 -7.99 0.07 -5.49
N LEU A 74 -6.95 -0.29 -4.73
CA LEU A 74 -5.64 0.36 -4.79
C LEU A 74 -4.74 -0.49 -5.69
N TYR A 75 -4.28 0.08 -6.80
CA TYR A 75 -3.13 -0.47 -7.51
C TYR A 75 -1.88 0.15 -6.89
N VAL A 76 -0.93 -0.71 -6.53
CA VAL A 76 0.27 -0.34 -5.78
C VAL A 76 1.46 -0.74 -6.63
N GLU A 77 2.31 0.23 -6.96
CA GLU A 77 3.57 0.01 -7.67
C GLU A 77 4.72 0.38 -6.74
N ALA A 78 5.69 -0.53 -6.56
CA ALA A 78 6.90 -0.22 -5.80
C ALA A 78 7.74 0.82 -6.57
N THR A 79 8.16 1.86 -5.87
CA THR A 79 9.14 2.80 -6.41
C THR A 79 10.52 2.22 -6.14
N GLU A 80 11.28 1.89 -7.19
CA GLU A 80 12.64 1.29 -7.13
C GLU A 80 13.72 2.14 -6.44
N LYS A 81 13.34 3.15 -5.65
CA LYS A 81 14.29 3.97 -4.88
C LYS A 81 14.80 3.18 -3.68
N VAL A 82 15.56 2.11 -3.94
CA VAL A 82 16.49 1.54 -2.97
C VAL A 82 17.41 2.69 -2.54
N PRO A 83 17.45 3.06 -1.25
CA PRO A 83 18.46 4.02 -0.78
C PRO A 83 19.82 3.47 -1.20
N PRO A 84 20.70 4.25 -1.85
CA PRO A 84 22.03 3.77 -2.16
C PRO A 84 22.62 3.27 -0.85
N HIS A 85 22.93 1.97 -0.77
CA HIS A 85 23.57 1.38 0.39
C HIS A 85 24.70 2.31 0.78
N THR A 86 24.64 2.86 1.99
CA THR A 86 25.79 3.52 2.58
C THR A 86 26.85 2.44 2.66
N VAL A 87 27.81 2.53 1.74
CA VAL A 87 29.03 1.72 1.73
C VAL A 87 29.64 1.90 3.10
N ASN A 88 29.41 0.94 3.99
CA ASN A 88 30.09 0.89 5.27
C ASN A 88 31.55 0.60 4.96
N ARG A 89 32.32 1.68 5.09
CA ARG A 89 33.76 1.83 5.09
C ARG A 89 34.42 0.84 6.07
N ALA A 90 34.46 -0.45 5.71
CA ALA A 90 35.04 -1.53 6.52
C ALA A 90 36.13 -2.31 5.77
N ASN A 91 36.64 -1.77 4.68
CA ASN A 91 37.72 -2.34 3.88
C ASN A 91 38.66 -1.23 3.41
N GLU A 92 39.16 -0.45 4.37
CA GLU A 92 40.41 0.30 4.20
C GLU A 92 41.55 -0.74 4.32
N TRP A 93 42.00 -1.26 3.18
CA TRP A 93 43.18 -2.12 3.10
C TRP A 93 44.41 -1.27 3.44
N ILE A 94 45.14 -1.63 4.49
CA ILE A 94 46.45 -1.05 4.82
C ILE A 94 47.51 -2.00 4.25
N PRO A 95 48.24 -1.61 3.18
CA PRO A 95 49.33 -2.43 2.66
C PRO A 95 50.55 -2.37 3.60
N PRO A 96 51.44 -3.39 3.56
CA PRO A 96 52.65 -3.44 4.38
C PRO A 96 53.68 -2.37 4.02
#